data_AF-A0A417WLQ3-F1
#
_entry.id   AF-A0A417WLQ3-F1
#
_cell.length_a   1.000
_cell.length_b   1.000
_cell.length_c   1.000
_cell.angle_alpha   90.00
_cell.angle_beta   90.00
_cell.angle_gamma   90.00
#
_symmetry.space_group_name_H-M   'P 1'
#
loop_
_entity.id
_entity.type
_entity.pdbx_description
1 polymer ?
#
loop_
_entity_poly.entity_id
_entity_poly.type
_entity_poly.pdbx_seq_one_letter_code
_entity_poly.pdbx_strand_id
1 'polypeptide(L)'
;MLMNKKFFVTLLTTALFLISGTFTALASDLDGSFDDFEGNTIVGWGWDSTQPNTAVPVTVTITNKETGEQVKSFHQTAITYRSDLEENGVGNGRHGFRIAMNWDTLPDGTYLIEGNVDGKALSNPKTYTKGEVAKNNKEESNASGDAHDHEHTAIGLKSLGFFRTTGYCPCKQCSEGWGRRTSTGSIAKSSHTIAVDPRIIPYGSKVMIGGVIYTAEDRGGGVKGNHVDIFFDTHAQTRQHGKQTQEVFLVLG
;
A
#
# COMPACT_ATOMS: atom_id res chain seq x y z
N MET A 1 63.64 -54.44 23.91
CA MET A 1 62.21 -54.24 23.62
C MET A 1 62.02 -52.79 23.22
N LEU A 2 61.45 -52.57 22.03
CA LEU A 2 61.08 -51.31 21.34
C LEU A 2 62.20 -50.36 20.86
N MET A 3 62.45 -50.41 19.54
CA MET A 3 63.11 -49.39 18.73
C MET A 3 62.09 -48.29 18.35
N ASN A 4 62.49 -47.02 18.50
CA ASN A 4 61.75 -45.85 18.01
C ASN A 4 61.82 -45.75 16.49
N LYS A 5 60.68 -45.92 15.80
CA LYS A 5 60.52 -45.55 14.39
C LYS A 5 59.96 -44.12 14.30
N LYS A 6 60.76 -43.21 13.75
CA LYS A 6 60.31 -41.86 13.37
C LYS A 6 59.47 -41.97 12.09
N PHE A 7 58.21 -41.55 12.16
CA PHE A 7 57.32 -41.45 11.00
C PHE A 7 57.70 -40.22 10.15
N PHE A 8 57.94 -40.46 8.87
CA PHE A 8 58.12 -39.44 7.84
C PHE A 8 56.72 -38.97 7.41
N VAL A 9 56.39 -37.69 7.61
CA VAL A 9 55.13 -37.09 7.13
C VAL A 9 55.39 -36.49 5.75
N THR A 10 54.82 -37.10 4.72
CA THR A 10 54.84 -36.61 3.35
C THR A 10 53.74 -35.56 3.18
N LEU A 11 54.14 -34.30 2.94
CA LEU A 11 53.24 -33.18 2.70
C LEU A 11 52.72 -33.22 1.25
N LEU A 12 51.47 -33.67 1.06
CA LEU A 12 50.78 -33.67 -0.23
C LEU A 12 50.07 -32.32 -0.42
N THR A 13 50.70 -31.37 -1.10
CA THR A 13 50.10 -30.08 -1.46
C THR A 13 49.09 -30.27 -2.58
N THR A 14 47.81 -30.38 -2.22
CA THR A 14 46.68 -30.35 -3.17
C THR A 14 46.39 -28.89 -3.53
N ALA A 15 46.69 -28.51 -4.77
CA ALA A 15 46.31 -27.23 -5.34
C ALA A 15 44.80 -27.25 -5.65
N LEU A 16 44.01 -26.61 -4.79
CA LEU A 16 42.58 -26.41 -5.00
C LEU A 16 42.38 -25.25 -5.98
N PHE A 17 42.11 -25.57 -7.24
CA PHE A 17 41.64 -24.58 -8.23
C PHE A 17 40.26 -24.08 -7.79
N LEU A 18 40.22 -22.90 -7.16
CA LEU A 18 38.99 -22.15 -6.92
C LEU A 18 38.54 -21.57 -8.26
N ILE A 19 37.65 -22.30 -8.94
CA ILE A 19 36.86 -21.74 -10.04
C ILE A 19 35.92 -20.72 -9.40
N SER A 20 36.30 -19.45 -9.47
CA SER A 20 35.42 -18.33 -9.15
C SER A 20 34.33 -18.28 -10.22
N GLY A 21 33.27 -19.05 -10.02
CA GLY A 21 32.02 -18.84 -10.72
C GLY A 21 31.53 -17.44 -10.36
N THR A 22 31.61 -16.52 -11.30
CA THR A 22 30.92 -15.25 -11.21
C THR A 22 29.42 -15.56 -11.21
N PHE A 23 28.81 -15.55 -10.03
CA PHE A 23 27.35 -15.47 -9.95
C PHE A 23 26.97 -14.11 -10.53
N THR A 24 26.41 -14.11 -11.73
CA THR A 24 25.68 -12.95 -12.23
C THR A 24 24.47 -12.82 -11.31
N ALA A 25 24.58 -11.97 -10.30
CA ALA A 25 23.42 -11.52 -9.56
C ALA A 25 22.53 -10.83 -10.60
N LEU A 26 21.39 -11.42 -10.93
CA LEU A 26 20.36 -10.71 -11.68
C LEU A 26 20.00 -9.50 -10.81
N ALA A 27 20.42 -8.31 -11.25
CA ALA A 27 19.98 -7.09 -10.60
C ALA A 27 18.45 -7.08 -10.67
N SER A 28 17.80 -6.89 -9.53
CA SER A 28 16.35 -6.71 -9.51
C SER A 28 16.01 -5.44 -10.30
N ASP A 29 15.30 -5.58 -11.42
CA ASP A 29 14.72 -4.46 -12.18
C ASP A 29 13.43 -3.94 -11.50
N LEU A 30 13.44 -3.93 -10.16
CA LEU A 30 12.46 -3.21 -9.36
C LEU A 30 12.61 -1.72 -9.63
N ASP A 31 11.53 -0.99 -9.73
CA ASP A 31 11.57 0.46 -9.87
C ASP A 31 10.37 1.10 -9.15
N GLY A 32 10.46 2.40 -8.91
CA GLY A 32 9.38 3.15 -8.32
C GLY A 32 9.78 4.56 -7.92
N SER A 33 8.76 5.40 -7.76
CA SER A 33 8.92 6.83 -7.49
C SER A 33 7.73 7.35 -6.69
N PHE A 34 7.96 8.42 -5.93
CA PHE A 34 6.89 9.23 -5.36
C PHE A 34 6.43 10.31 -6.35
N ASP A 35 5.12 10.49 -6.43
CA ASP A 35 4.53 11.65 -7.10
C ASP A 35 4.39 12.81 -6.10
N ASP A 36 3.88 13.95 -6.56
CA ASP A 36 3.50 15.03 -5.65
C ASP A 36 2.35 14.62 -4.74
N PHE A 37 2.31 15.21 -3.55
CA PHE A 37 1.24 14.94 -2.60
C PHE A 37 -0.09 15.41 -3.15
N GLU A 38 -1.09 14.54 -3.10
CA GLU A 38 -2.47 14.90 -3.38
C GLU A 38 -3.17 15.24 -2.06
N GLY A 39 -3.01 16.50 -1.64
CA GLY A 39 -3.45 16.98 -0.33
C GLY A 39 -2.74 16.23 0.79
N ASN A 40 -3.51 15.44 1.54
CA ASN A 40 -2.99 14.58 2.62
C ASN A 40 -2.50 13.21 2.12
N THR A 41 -2.48 12.96 0.82
CA THR A 41 -2.18 11.64 0.26
C THR A 41 -0.74 11.57 -0.26
N ILE A 42 0.01 10.60 0.22
CA ILE A 42 1.29 10.17 -0.34
C ILE A 42 0.98 9.27 -1.54
N VAL A 43 1.43 9.67 -2.72
CA VAL A 43 1.17 8.99 -3.98
C VAL A 43 2.50 8.56 -4.59
N GLY A 44 2.48 7.42 -5.26
CA GLY A 44 3.64 6.93 -5.99
C GLY A 44 3.31 5.66 -6.75
N TRP A 45 4.35 5.02 -7.26
CA TRP A 45 4.25 3.74 -7.93
C TRP A 45 5.46 2.86 -7.61
N GLY A 46 5.26 1.55 -7.78
CA GLY A 46 6.28 0.54 -7.64
C GLY A 46 6.03 -0.59 -8.63
N TRP A 47 7.07 -1.07 -9.29
CA TRP A 47 6.98 -2.06 -10.36
C TRP A 47 8.18 -3.00 -10.35
N ASP A 48 7.96 -4.24 -10.79
CA ASP A 48 9.02 -5.22 -11.09
C ASP A 48 8.92 -5.56 -12.57
N SER A 49 9.87 -5.08 -13.38
CA SER A 49 9.83 -5.32 -14.83
C SER A 49 10.04 -6.79 -15.19
N THR A 50 10.60 -7.61 -14.29
CA THR A 50 10.77 -9.05 -14.48
C THR A 50 9.45 -9.81 -14.34
N GLN A 51 8.48 -9.20 -13.66
CA GLN A 51 7.12 -9.69 -13.47
C GLN A 51 6.11 -8.58 -13.81
N PRO A 52 6.04 -8.17 -15.09
CA PRO A 52 5.54 -6.86 -15.48
C PRO A 52 4.06 -6.61 -15.15
N ASN A 53 3.26 -7.66 -14.93
CA ASN A 53 1.82 -7.55 -14.61
C ASN A 53 1.50 -7.98 -13.17
N THR A 54 2.54 -8.21 -12.36
CA THR A 54 2.42 -8.63 -10.98
C THR A 54 2.51 -7.42 -10.06
N ALA A 55 1.61 -7.35 -9.10
CA ALA A 55 1.61 -6.30 -8.11
C ALA A 55 2.75 -6.52 -7.09
N VAL A 56 3.41 -5.43 -6.69
CA VAL A 56 4.57 -5.48 -5.80
C VAL A 56 4.27 -4.86 -4.44
N PRO A 57 4.84 -5.37 -3.34
CA PRO A 57 4.73 -4.76 -2.03
C PRO A 57 5.58 -3.48 -1.96
N VAL A 58 5.00 -2.42 -1.41
CA VAL A 58 5.64 -1.13 -1.16
C VAL A 58 5.59 -0.83 0.34
N THR A 59 6.74 -0.47 0.91
CA THR A 59 6.80 0.10 2.26
C THR A 59 7.06 1.59 2.15
N VAL A 60 6.34 2.41 2.92
CA VAL A 60 6.59 3.85 3.04
C VAL A 60 6.78 4.21 4.49
N THR A 61 7.90 4.88 4.79
CA THR A 61 8.33 5.26 6.13
C THR A 61 8.30 6.78 6.24
N ILE A 62 7.78 7.28 7.37
CA ILE A 62 7.79 8.70 7.72
C ILE A 62 8.66 8.87 8.95
N THR A 63 9.67 9.72 8.82
CA THR A 63 10.67 9.99 9.87
C THR A 63 10.67 11.47 10.18
N ASN A 64 10.60 11.84 11.46
CA ASN A 64 10.81 13.22 11.87
C ASN A 64 12.29 13.57 11.65
N LYS A 65 12.59 14.60 10.84
CA LYS A 65 13.97 14.96 10.49
C LYS A 65 14.78 15.56 11.63
N GLU A 66 14.12 16.12 12.63
CA GLU A 66 14.78 16.75 13.76
C GLU A 66 15.18 15.71 14.80
N THR A 67 14.29 14.77 15.10
CA THR A 67 14.53 13.73 16.12
C THR A 67 15.15 12.46 15.54
N GLY A 68 15.02 12.23 14.23
CA GLY A 68 15.36 10.97 13.58
C GLY A 68 14.39 9.83 13.91
N GLU A 69 13.28 10.11 14.59
CA GLU A 69 12.30 9.11 14.99
C GLU A 69 11.39 8.73 13.82
N GLN A 70 11.26 7.42 13.57
CA GLN A 70 10.25 6.90 12.67
C GLN A 70 8.87 7.04 13.30
N VAL A 71 8.08 8.00 12.83
CA VAL A 71 6.73 8.28 13.35
C VAL A 71 5.66 7.40 12.72
N LYS A 72 5.89 6.89 11.51
CA LYS A 72 4.95 5.98 10.83
C LYS A 72 5.65 5.08 9.82
N SER A 73 5.08 3.90 9.61
CA SER A 73 5.42 3.01 8.50
C SER A 73 4.15 2.38 7.95
N PHE A 74 4.07 2.29 6.64
CA PHE A 74 2.94 1.76 5.88
C PHE A 74 3.43 0.63 4.98
N HIS A 75 2.67 -0.46 4.91
CA HIS A 75 2.93 -1.57 3.99
C HIS A 75 1.70 -1.75 3.10
N GLN A 76 1.84 -1.51 1.80
CA GLN A 76 0.77 -1.65 0.82
C GLN A 76 1.22 -2.49 -0.37
N THR A 77 0.28 -2.92 -1.19
CA THR A 77 0.59 -3.48 -2.50
C THR A 77 0.27 -2.44 -3.57
N ALA A 78 1.19 -2.20 -4.49
CA ALA A 78 0.98 -1.33 -5.64
C ALA A 78 0.04 -2.01 -6.64
N ILE A 79 -1.26 -1.71 -6.55
CA ILE A 79 -2.33 -2.30 -7.37
C ILE A 79 -3.25 -1.26 -8.03
N THR A 80 -3.04 0.03 -7.70
CA THR A 80 -3.88 1.11 -8.20
C THR A 80 -3.60 1.28 -9.68
N TYR A 81 -4.65 1.21 -10.50
CA TYR A 81 -4.53 1.44 -11.93
C TYR A 81 -4.25 2.92 -12.19
N ARG A 82 -3.29 3.16 -13.08
CA ARG A 82 -2.87 4.47 -13.57
C ARG A 82 -2.61 4.37 -15.06
N SER A 83 -3.33 5.16 -15.85
CA SER A 83 -3.19 5.15 -17.32
C SER A 83 -1.82 5.64 -17.75
N ASP A 84 -1.24 6.62 -17.05
CA ASP A 84 0.09 7.15 -17.33
C ASP A 84 1.19 6.08 -17.14
N LEU A 85 1.03 5.15 -16.18
CA LEU A 85 1.97 4.06 -16.00
C LEU A 85 1.91 3.07 -17.18
N GLU A 86 0.70 2.70 -17.62
CA GLU A 86 0.50 1.82 -18.77
C GLU A 86 1.05 2.45 -20.07
N GLU A 87 0.75 3.73 -20.29
CA GLU A 87 1.25 4.51 -21.45
C GLU A 87 2.78 4.60 -21.49
N ASN A 88 3.42 4.64 -20.32
CA ASN A 88 4.88 4.65 -20.17
C ASN A 88 5.51 3.24 -20.11
N GLY A 89 4.75 2.18 -20.39
CA GLY A 89 5.26 0.82 -20.48
C GLY A 89 5.45 0.11 -19.13
N VAL A 90 4.91 0.66 -18.05
CA VAL A 90 4.89 0.04 -16.72
C VAL A 90 3.74 -0.97 -16.67
N GLY A 91 3.99 -2.15 -17.24
CA GLY A 91 3.10 -3.30 -17.10
C GLY A 91 1.68 -3.07 -17.63
N ASN A 92 0.69 -3.42 -16.81
CA ASN A 92 -0.75 -3.20 -17.09
C ASN A 92 -1.30 -1.93 -16.41
N GLY A 93 -0.42 -1.02 -16.00
CA GLY A 93 -0.77 0.20 -15.27
C GLY A 93 -1.21 0.01 -13.81
N ARG A 94 -1.36 -1.23 -13.31
CA ARG A 94 -1.77 -1.51 -11.91
C ARG A 94 -0.57 -1.55 -10.96
N HIS A 95 0.17 -0.45 -10.95
CA HIS A 95 1.44 -0.33 -10.23
C HIS A 95 1.50 0.93 -9.36
N GLY A 96 0.39 1.66 -9.22
CA GLY A 96 0.28 2.80 -8.32
C GLY A 96 -0.04 2.41 -6.88
N PHE A 97 0.38 3.24 -5.94
CA PHE A 97 -0.07 3.23 -4.55
C PHE A 97 -0.51 4.62 -4.10
N ARG A 98 -1.44 4.65 -3.14
CA ARG A 98 -1.96 5.87 -2.52
C ARG A 98 -2.11 5.62 -1.04
N ILE A 99 -1.49 6.45 -0.21
CA ILE A 99 -1.49 6.34 1.25
C ILE A 99 -1.99 7.67 1.78
N ALA A 100 -3.21 7.73 2.33
CA ALA A 100 -3.63 8.95 2.99
C ALA A 100 -2.98 9.06 4.36
N MET A 101 -2.47 10.24 4.68
CA MET A 101 -1.74 10.52 5.90
C MET A 101 -2.43 11.64 6.66
N ASN A 102 -2.88 11.34 7.88
CA ASN A 102 -3.41 12.35 8.77
C ASN A 102 -2.26 13.11 9.45
N TRP A 103 -1.69 14.07 8.73
CA TRP A 103 -0.63 14.95 9.22
C TRP A 103 -1.02 15.69 10.51
N ASP A 104 -2.32 15.92 10.75
CA ASP A 104 -2.81 16.62 11.95
C ASP A 104 -2.51 15.87 13.25
N THR A 105 -2.26 14.56 13.18
CA THR A 105 -1.89 13.74 14.35
C THR A 105 -0.44 13.87 14.79
N LEU A 106 0.44 14.39 13.92
CA LEU A 106 1.85 14.56 14.23
C LEU A 106 2.12 15.91 14.91
N PRO A 107 3.17 16.07 15.73
CA PRO A 107 3.58 17.40 16.18
C PRO A 107 4.02 18.28 15.00
N ASP A 108 4.14 19.58 15.21
CA ASP A 108 4.77 20.47 14.23
C ASP A 108 6.23 20.05 14.00
N GLY A 109 6.72 20.24 12.77
CA GLY A 109 8.06 19.81 12.39
C GLY A 109 8.16 19.41 10.92
N THR A 110 9.36 18.93 10.55
CA THR A 110 9.65 18.47 9.19
C THR A 110 9.80 16.96 9.15
N TYR A 111 9.11 16.32 8.21
CA TYR A 111 9.03 14.88 8.06
C TYR A 111 9.62 14.45 6.71
N LEU A 112 10.51 13.47 6.75
CA LEU A 112 11.06 12.79 5.57
C LEU A 112 10.19 11.57 5.26
N ILE A 113 9.79 11.45 4.00
CA ILE A 113 9.00 10.33 3.48
C ILE A 113 9.90 9.54 2.54
N GLU A 114 10.21 8.31 2.93
CA GLU A 114 11.00 7.36 2.15
C GLU A 114 10.14 6.14 1.83
N GLY A 115 10.48 5.40 0.80
CA GLY A 115 9.83 4.13 0.54
C GLY A 115 10.72 3.13 -0.13
N ASN A 116 10.26 1.89 -0.19
CA ASN A 116 10.92 0.79 -0.86
C ASN A 116 9.90 -0.12 -1.55
N VAL A 117 10.33 -0.74 -2.65
CA VAL A 117 9.64 -1.84 -3.32
C VAL A 117 10.50 -3.08 -3.12
N ASP A 118 9.98 -4.05 -2.38
CA ASP A 118 10.67 -5.32 -2.07
C ASP A 118 12.16 -5.17 -1.69
N GLY A 119 12.46 -4.17 -0.85
CA GLY A 119 13.81 -3.88 -0.36
C GLY A 119 14.64 -2.91 -1.22
N LYS A 120 14.23 -2.58 -2.46
CA LYS A 120 14.84 -1.50 -3.25
C LYS A 120 14.20 -0.17 -2.92
N ALA A 121 14.98 0.83 -2.55
CA ALA A 121 14.45 2.17 -2.25
C ALA A 121 13.74 2.78 -3.47
N LEU A 122 12.59 3.41 -3.24
CA LEU A 122 11.95 4.27 -4.21
C LEU A 122 12.89 5.44 -4.52
N SER A 123 12.82 5.92 -5.76
CA SER A 123 13.45 7.19 -6.11
C SER A 123 12.79 8.36 -5.36
N ASN A 124 13.43 9.53 -5.44
CA ASN A 124 12.88 10.84 -5.03
C ASN A 124 12.07 10.90 -3.71
N PRO A 125 12.70 10.69 -2.54
CA PRO A 125 12.02 10.83 -1.26
C PRO A 125 11.38 12.22 -1.10
N LYS A 126 10.23 12.29 -0.44
CA LYS A 126 9.46 13.53 -0.26
C LYS A 126 9.67 14.10 1.13
N THR A 127 9.37 15.38 1.31
CA THR A 127 9.39 16.04 2.61
C THR A 127 8.06 16.74 2.85
N TYR A 128 7.48 16.55 4.02
CA TYR A 128 6.29 17.25 4.47
C TYR A 128 6.62 18.13 5.67
N THR A 129 6.13 19.36 5.69
CA THR A 129 6.37 20.31 6.78
C THR A 129 5.04 20.69 7.42
N LYS A 130 4.95 20.53 8.74
CA LYS A 130 3.78 20.90 9.54
C LYS A 130 4.10 22.07 10.47
N GLY A 131 3.17 23.02 10.60
CA GLY A 131 3.29 24.17 11.49
C GLY A 131 3.91 25.41 10.84
N GLU A 132 4.43 26.33 11.66
CA GLU A 132 4.99 27.62 11.21
C GLU A 132 6.15 27.47 10.20
N VAL A 133 6.87 26.34 10.22
CA VAL A 133 7.94 26.04 9.27
C VAL A 133 7.42 25.92 7.83
N ALA A 134 6.14 25.60 7.62
CA ALA A 134 5.52 25.56 6.29
C ALA A 134 5.27 26.96 5.70
N LYS A 135 5.30 28.02 6.53
CA LYS A 135 5.06 29.41 6.09
C LYS A 135 6.33 30.09 5.59
N ASN A 136 7.51 29.68 6.06
CA ASN A 136 8.79 30.31 5.69
C ASN A 136 9.37 29.82 4.35
N ASN A 137 8.75 28.85 3.69
CA ASN A 137 9.20 28.32 2.38
C ASN A 137 8.26 28.71 1.21
N LYS A 138 7.30 29.62 1.42
CA LYS A 138 6.36 30.09 0.37
C LYS A 138 6.65 31.50 -0.17
N GLU A 139 7.82 32.06 0.11
CA GLU A 139 8.25 33.37 -0.43
C GLU A 139 9.50 33.22 -1.31
N GLU A 140 9.41 32.49 -2.42
CA GLU A 140 10.22 32.77 -3.62
C GLU A 140 9.73 31.95 -4.84
N SER A 141 8.72 32.48 -5.53
CA SER A 141 8.66 32.55 -6.99
C SER A 141 7.34 33.22 -7.39
N ASN A 142 7.44 34.48 -7.79
CA ASN A 142 6.33 35.28 -8.27
C ASN A 142 5.99 34.95 -9.73
N ALA A 143 4.68 34.92 -9.99
CA ALA A 143 3.97 35.43 -11.18
C ALA A 143 4.03 34.63 -12.50
N SER A 144 2.94 33.90 -12.74
CA SER A 144 1.99 34.08 -13.86
C SER A 144 0.99 32.93 -13.78
N GLY A 145 -0.30 33.13 -13.52
CA GLY A 145 -1.22 33.79 -14.43
C GLY A 145 -2.34 32.79 -14.71
N ASP A 146 -3.55 33.22 -14.38
CA ASP A 146 -4.85 32.70 -14.79
C ASP A 146 -5.53 31.59 -13.97
N ALA A 147 -6.72 31.98 -13.51
CA ALA A 147 -7.67 31.20 -12.77
C ALA A 147 -8.43 30.28 -13.73
N HIS A 148 -8.52 29.00 -13.39
CA HIS A 148 -9.66 28.19 -13.80
C HIS A 148 -10.12 27.35 -12.62
N ASP A 149 -11.20 27.84 -12.02
CA ASP A 149 -12.04 27.12 -11.07
C ASP A 149 -12.47 25.79 -11.69
N HIS A 150 -12.03 24.69 -11.07
CA HIS A 150 -12.76 23.44 -11.11
C HIS A 150 -13.13 23.06 -9.69
N GLU A 151 -14.32 23.48 -9.30
CA GLU A 151 -15.07 23.05 -8.13
C GLU A 151 -15.24 21.52 -8.18
N HIS A 152 -14.38 20.81 -7.46
CA HIS A 152 -14.59 19.43 -7.07
C HIS A 152 -14.83 19.45 -5.57
N THR A 153 -16.10 19.23 -5.17
CA THR A 153 -16.55 19.17 -3.78
C THR A 153 -15.55 18.37 -2.95
N ALA A 154 -14.82 19.04 -2.06
CA ALA A 154 -13.84 18.41 -1.19
C ALA A 154 -14.58 17.47 -0.22
N ILE A 155 -14.75 16.22 -0.63
CA ILE A 155 -15.24 15.15 0.24
C ILE A 155 -14.26 15.06 1.41
N GLY A 156 -14.70 15.48 2.60
CA GLY A 156 -13.90 15.32 3.80
C GLY A 156 -13.68 13.83 4.04
N LEU A 157 -12.43 13.40 4.21
CA LEU A 157 -12.10 12.01 4.54
C LEU A 157 -11.56 11.93 5.96
N LYS A 158 -12.18 11.10 6.80
CA LYS A 158 -11.68 10.79 8.15
C LYS A 158 -11.14 9.37 8.18
N SER A 159 -9.84 9.20 8.42
CA SER A 159 -9.28 7.86 8.62
C SER A 159 -9.94 7.17 9.81
N LEU A 160 -10.38 5.92 9.60
CA LEU A 160 -10.81 4.99 10.64
C LEU A 160 -9.68 4.03 11.05
N GLY A 161 -8.50 4.14 10.41
CA GLY A 161 -7.36 3.26 10.59
C GLY A 161 -7.37 2.04 9.65
N PHE A 162 -6.50 1.09 9.95
CA PHE A 162 -6.32 -0.12 9.15
C PHE A 162 -7.36 -1.18 9.51
N PHE A 163 -8.02 -1.70 8.47
CA PHE A 163 -8.95 -2.81 8.56
C PHE A 163 -8.40 -3.98 7.77
N ARG A 164 -8.63 -5.18 8.30
CA ARG A 164 -8.57 -6.37 7.46
C ARG A 164 -9.69 -6.27 6.44
N THR A 165 -9.37 -6.44 5.17
CA THR A 165 -10.35 -6.53 4.09
C THR A 165 -10.37 -7.96 3.54
N THR A 166 -11.55 -8.53 3.43
CA THR A 166 -11.78 -9.80 2.72
C THR A 166 -12.87 -9.62 1.66
N GLY A 167 -13.18 -10.67 0.91
CA GLY A 167 -14.22 -10.64 -0.11
C GLY A 167 -15.23 -11.76 0.04
N TYR A 168 -16.50 -11.42 -0.18
CA TYR A 168 -17.60 -12.36 -0.24
C TYR A 168 -18.42 -12.14 -1.52
N CYS A 169 -19.21 -13.14 -1.90
CA CYS A 169 -20.02 -13.12 -3.11
C CYS A 169 -21.33 -13.88 -2.86
N PRO A 170 -22.30 -13.86 -3.79
CA PRO A 170 -23.63 -14.43 -3.55
C PRO A 170 -23.66 -15.96 -3.60
N CYS A 171 -22.52 -16.64 -3.77
CA CYS A 171 -22.48 -18.09 -3.74
C CYS A 171 -22.83 -18.63 -2.34
N LYS A 172 -23.35 -19.86 -2.28
CA LYS A 172 -23.76 -20.50 -1.02
C LYS A 172 -22.63 -20.59 0.01
N GLN A 173 -21.38 -20.77 -0.43
CA GLN A 173 -20.22 -20.89 0.45
C GLN A 173 -19.86 -19.56 1.14
N CYS A 174 -19.95 -18.44 0.43
CA CYS A 174 -19.58 -17.13 0.96
C CYS A 174 -20.73 -16.47 1.73
N SER A 175 -21.97 -16.70 1.31
CA SER A 175 -23.16 -16.03 1.85
C SER A 175 -24.03 -16.93 2.72
N GLU A 176 -23.61 -18.17 3.01
CA GLU A 176 -24.42 -19.18 3.73
C GLU A 176 -25.82 -19.41 3.11
N GLY A 177 -25.98 -19.14 1.82
CA GLY A 177 -27.25 -19.26 1.09
C GLY A 177 -28.13 -18.00 1.10
N TRP A 178 -27.70 -16.91 1.74
CA TRP A 178 -28.40 -15.62 1.71
C TRP A 178 -28.31 -14.90 0.35
N GLY A 179 -27.34 -15.27 -0.48
CA GLY A 179 -27.16 -14.70 -1.81
C GLY A 179 -26.75 -13.24 -1.73
N ARG A 180 -27.57 -12.35 -2.31
CA ARG A 180 -27.33 -10.89 -2.31
C ARG A 180 -28.08 -10.13 -1.21
N ARG A 181 -28.82 -10.81 -0.34
CA ARG A 181 -29.62 -10.12 0.69
C ARG A 181 -28.71 -9.63 1.80
N THR A 182 -28.65 -8.33 1.99
CA THR A 182 -27.87 -7.72 3.07
C THR A 182 -28.70 -7.62 4.35
N SER A 183 -28.01 -7.42 5.47
CA SER A 183 -28.63 -7.22 6.78
C SER A 183 -29.51 -5.97 6.89
N THR A 184 -29.30 -4.97 6.04
CA THR A 184 -30.17 -3.77 5.96
C THR A 184 -31.37 -3.98 5.04
N GLY A 185 -31.45 -5.12 4.33
CA GLY A 185 -32.50 -5.42 3.37
C GLY A 185 -32.21 -4.94 1.94
N SER A 186 -31.03 -4.34 1.69
CA SER A 186 -30.59 -3.99 0.34
C SER A 186 -30.17 -5.24 -0.47
N ILE A 187 -30.03 -5.04 -1.79
CA ILE A 187 -29.43 -6.04 -2.68
C ILE A 187 -27.97 -5.67 -2.88
N ALA A 188 -27.08 -6.56 -2.44
CA ALA A 188 -25.64 -6.37 -2.53
C ALA A 188 -25.17 -6.19 -3.98
N LYS A 189 -24.30 -5.20 -4.18
CA LYS A 189 -23.71 -4.84 -5.49
C LYS A 189 -22.20 -4.71 -5.38
N SER A 190 -21.50 -5.22 -6.39
CA SER A 190 -20.04 -5.07 -6.49
C SER A 190 -19.66 -3.60 -6.58
N SER A 191 -18.50 -3.24 -6.03
CA SER A 191 -18.03 -1.84 -5.96
C SER A 191 -18.98 -0.87 -5.23
N HIS A 192 -19.86 -1.40 -4.38
CA HIS A 192 -20.82 -0.60 -3.62
C HIS A 192 -21.05 -1.17 -2.22
N THR A 193 -21.42 -2.44 -2.07
CA THR A 193 -21.82 -3.02 -0.78
C THR A 193 -20.63 -3.56 0.00
N ILE A 194 -20.55 -3.22 1.30
CA ILE A 194 -19.64 -3.87 2.25
C ILE A 194 -20.40 -4.40 3.47
N ALA A 195 -19.90 -5.52 4.00
CA ALA A 195 -20.25 -6.00 5.32
C ALA A 195 -19.24 -5.47 6.36
N VAL A 196 -19.74 -5.02 7.50
CA VAL A 196 -18.92 -4.34 8.54
C VAL A 196 -19.34 -4.75 9.95
N ASP A 197 -18.59 -4.28 10.95
CA ASP A 197 -19.07 -4.18 12.34
C ASP A 197 -19.79 -2.85 12.54
N PRO A 198 -21.13 -2.82 12.71
CA PRO A 198 -21.91 -1.58 12.79
C PRO A 198 -21.57 -0.69 13.99
N ARG A 199 -20.87 -1.24 15.00
CA ARG A 199 -20.41 -0.48 16.17
C ARG A 199 -19.22 0.41 15.85
N ILE A 200 -18.49 0.13 14.77
CA ILE A 200 -17.31 0.87 14.32
C ILE A 200 -17.65 1.65 13.04
N ILE A 201 -18.32 1.01 12.08
CA ILE A 201 -18.82 1.65 10.86
C ILE A 201 -20.35 1.49 10.83
N PRO A 202 -21.13 2.47 11.30
CA PRO A 202 -22.59 2.37 11.31
C PRO A 202 -23.17 2.14 9.91
N TYR A 203 -24.31 1.47 9.82
CA TYR A 203 -25.00 1.28 8.54
C TYR A 203 -25.30 2.60 7.85
N GLY A 204 -25.26 2.60 6.51
CA GLY A 204 -25.41 3.78 5.66
C GLY A 204 -24.14 4.62 5.54
N SER A 205 -23.14 4.41 6.40
CA SER A 205 -21.84 5.09 6.27
C SER A 205 -21.22 4.80 4.90
N LYS A 206 -20.66 5.83 4.30
CA LYS A 206 -19.83 5.71 3.10
C LYS A 206 -18.38 5.65 3.50
N VAL A 207 -17.64 4.66 3.01
CA VAL A 207 -16.21 4.54 3.28
C VAL A 207 -15.42 4.36 2.00
N MET A 208 -14.24 4.95 1.93
CA MET A 208 -13.29 4.77 0.86
C MET A 208 -12.27 3.71 1.25
N ILE A 209 -12.09 2.71 0.37
CA ILE A 209 -11.13 1.62 0.53
C ILE A 209 -10.46 1.42 -0.82
N GLY A 210 -9.12 1.57 -0.89
CA GLY A 210 -8.38 1.39 -2.14
C GLY A 210 -8.88 2.29 -3.29
N GLY A 211 -9.38 3.49 -2.99
CA GLY A 211 -9.89 4.45 -3.98
C GLY A 211 -11.35 4.22 -4.42
N VAL A 212 -12.03 3.19 -3.93
CA VAL A 212 -13.45 2.92 -4.23
C VAL A 212 -14.31 3.29 -3.02
N ILE A 213 -15.43 3.98 -3.25
CA ILE A 213 -16.40 4.33 -2.21
C ILE A 213 -17.44 3.22 -2.09
N TYR A 214 -17.56 2.66 -0.90
CA TYR A 214 -18.52 1.64 -0.53
C TYR A 214 -19.52 2.19 0.48
N THR A 215 -20.67 1.53 0.60
CA THR A 215 -21.72 1.80 1.57
C THR A 215 -21.85 0.60 2.53
N ALA A 216 -21.83 0.89 3.83
CA ALA A 216 -22.04 -0.08 4.89
C ALA A 216 -23.50 -0.54 4.93
N GLU A 217 -23.78 -1.69 4.34
CA GLU A 217 -25.15 -2.20 4.18
C GLU A 217 -25.33 -3.61 4.74
N ASP A 218 -24.25 -4.31 5.04
CA ASP A 218 -24.29 -5.71 5.44
C ASP A 218 -23.51 -6.03 6.73
N ARG A 219 -23.74 -7.22 7.29
CA ARG A 219 -22.92 -7.82 8.35
C ARG A 219 -22.71 -9.30 8.06
N GLY A 220 -21.50 -9.79 8.32
CA GLY A 220 -21.20 -11.22 8.38
C GLY A 220 -21.01 -11.69 9.82
N GLY A 221 -21.20 -12.99 10.09
CA GLY A 221 -20.95 -13.57 11.41
C GLY A 221 -19.52 -13.32 11.91
N GLY A 222 -18.53 -13.45 11.01
CA GLY A 222 -17.11 -13.22 11.27
C GLY A 222 -16.59 -11.80 11.02
N VAL A 223 -17.47 -10.85 10.66
CA VAL A 223 -17.09 -9.46 10.40
C VAL A 223 -17.28 -8.66 11.69
N LYS A 224 -16.19 -8.52 12.45
CA LYS A 224 -16.13 -7.90 13.79
C LYS A 224 -14.86 -7.08 13.94
N GLY A 225 -14.95 -5.98 14.70
CA GLY A 225 -13.80 -5.10 14.90
C GLY A 225 -13.39 -4.40 13.60
N ASN A 226 -12.08 -4.17 13.44
CA ASN A 226 -11.52 -3.58 12.24
C ASN A 226 -11.44 -4.60 11.08
N HIS A 227 -12.60 -5.13 10.67
CA HIS A 227 -12.77 -6.05 9.55
C HIS A 227 -13.87 -5.52 8.63
N VAL A 228 -13.56 -5.40 7.34
CA VAL A 228 -14.52 -5.15 6.27
C VAL A 228 -14.52 -6.36 5.33
N ASP A 229 -15.69 -6.81 4.92
CA ASP A 229 -15.84 -7.85 3.90
C ASP A 229 -16.54 -7.23 2.68
N ILE A 230 -15.86 -7.21 1.54
CA ILE A 230 -16.27 -6.48 0.33
C ILE A 230 -17.10 -7.42 -0.55
N PHE A 231 -18.26 -6.95 -1.00
CA PHE A 231 -19.09 -7.74 -1.90
C PHE A 231 -18.52 -7.73 -3.32
N PHE A 232 -18.44 -8.91 -3.93
CA PHE A 232 -18.11 -9.12 -5.33
C PHE A 232 -19.19 -9.94 -6.02
N ASP A 233 -19.34 -9.78 -7.33
CA ASP A 233 -20.35 -10.54 -8.09
C ASP A 233 -19.99 -12.01 -8.23
N THR A 234 -18.70 -12.35 -8.25
CA THR A 234 -18.22 -13.72 -8.46
C THR A 234 -17.23 -14.18 -7.40
N HIS A 235 -17.17 -15.50 -7.18
CA HIS A 235 -16.18 -16.10 -6.28
C HIS A 235 -14.74 -16.00 -6.79
N ALA A 236 -14.54 -15.87 -8.11
CA ALA A 236 -13.21 -15.64 -8.67
C ALA A 236 -12.66 -14.27 -8.26
N GLN A 237 -13.51 -13.23 -8.27
CA GLN A 237 -13.13 -11.89 -7.82
C GLN A 237 -12.79 -11.84 -6.33
N THR A 238 -13.52 -12.58 -5.47
CA THR A 238 -13.17 -12.64 -4.04
C THR A 238 -11.80 -13.29 -3.82
N ARG A 239 -11.48 -14.34 -4.59
CA ARG A 239 -10.17 -15.00 -4.56
C ARG A 239 -9.05 -14.09 -5.06
N GLN A 240 -9.31 -13.31 -6.10
CA GLN A 240 -8.37 -12.35 -6.64
C GLN A 240 -8.08 -11.21 -5.66
N HIS A 241 -9.11 -10.71 -4.97
CA HIS A 241 -8.95 -9.73 -3.89
C HIS A 241 -8.12 -10.30 -2.74
N GLY A 242 -8.43 -11.53 -2.31
CA GLY A 242 -7.73 -12.21 -1.24
C GLY A 242 -7.98 -11.59 0.13
N LYS A 243 -7.04 -11.80 1.06
CA LYS A 243 -7.05 -11.16 2.38
C LYS A 243 -5.96 -10.10 2.40
N GLN A 244 -6.35 -8.87 2.70
CA GLN A 244 -5.44 -7.73 2.72
C GLN A 244 -5.70 -6.89 3.97
N THR A 245 -4.77 -6.01 4.32
CA THR A 245 -4.96 -4.97 5.32
C THR A 245 -4.92 -3.64 4.60
N GLN A 246 -5.99 -2.86 4.66
CA GLN A 246 -6.12 -1.59 3.97
C GLN A 246 -6.62 -0.52 4.92
N GLU A 247 -6.20 0.72 4.69
CA GLU A 247 -6.78 1.85 5.42
C GLU A 247 -8.19 2.14 4.92
N VAL A 248 -9.09 2.44 5.87
CA VAL A 248 -10.49 2.74 5.59
C VAL A 248 -10.76 4.18 5.99
N PHE A 249 -11.31 4.96 5.08
CA PHE A 249 -11.67 6.35 5.35
C PHE A 249 -13.18 6.49 5.39
N LEU A 250 -13.72 7.10 6.45
CA LEU A 250 -15.09 7.58 6.46
C LEU A 250 -15.22 8.78 5.53
N VAL A 251 -16.17 8.72 4.62
CA VAL A 251 -16.57 9.81 3.73
C VAL A 251 -17.50 10.73 4.52
N LEU A 252 -17.03 11.94 4.82
CA LEU A 252 -17.81 13.01 5.42
C LEU A 252 -18.52 13.77 4.30
N GLY A 253 -19.85 13.80 4.39
CA GLY A 253 -20.71 14.58 3.49
C GLY A 253 -21.00 15.97 4.00
#